data_AF-A0AAE9F540-F1
#
_entry.id   AF-A0AAE9F540-F1
#
_cell.length_a   1.000
_cell.length_b   1.000
_cell.length_c   1.000
_cell.angle_alpha   90.00
_cell.angle_beta   90.00
_cell.angle_gamma   90.00
#
_symmetry.space_group_name_H-M   'P 1'
#
loop_
_entity.id
_entity.type
_entity.pdbx_description
1 polymer ?
#
loop_
_entity_poly.entity_id
_entity_poly.type
_entity_poly.pdbx_seq_one_letter_code
_entity_poly.pdbx_strand_id
1 'polypeptide(L)'
;MGNDYATVARETAAGAKERPLKAGIVLSGLGFLTYAYRTNPTELEMLDYLCERRQQMVLVPNTEHNPTTTKELVSRDFLLSQKRLHHYNLWFFSLLVAGDYNKNLRIYSSQDSNLKDWPWTELWRNIVDVGALGKWYWMDNAFVDYDINTDEINLLPDDQR
;
A
#
# COMPACT_ATOMS: atom_id res chain seq x y z
N MET A 1 18.88 13.25 39.09
CA MET A 1 18.35 12.91 37.75
C MET A 1 16.86 13.19 37.60
N GLY A 2 15.98 12.90 38.57
CA GLY A 2 14.53 13.18 38.45
C GLY A 2 14.13 14.66 38.35
N ASN A 3 14.89 15.59 38.95
CA ASN A 3 14.61 17.03 38.84
C ASN A 3 14.80 17.58 37.43
N ASP A 4 15.61 16.93 36.60
CA ASP A 4 15.93 17.39 35.25
C ASP A 4 14.74 17.14 34.30
N TYR A 5 14.16 15.93 34.35
CA TYR A 5 12.94 15.59 33.62
C TYR A 5 11.72 16.43 34.03
N ALA A 6 11.57 16.73 35.32
CA ALA A 6 10.49 17.59 35.81
C ALA A 6 10.62 19.04 35.31
N THR A 7 11.86 19.53 35.20
CA THR A 7 12.16 20.86 34.65
C THR A 7 11.84 20.90 33.15
N VAL A 8 12.32 19.91 32.38
CA VAL A 8 12.02 19.79 30.93
C VAL A 8 10.51 19.73 30.67
N ALA A 9 9.75 18.99 31.48
CA ALA A 9 8.29 18.92 31.33
C ALA A 9 7.61 20.27 31.59
N ARG A 10 8.03 21.02 32.61
CA ARG A 10 7.50 22.36 32.92
C ARG A 10 7.84 23.37 31.82
N GLU A 11 9.08 23.35 31.34
CA GLU A 11 9.53 24.23 30.25
C GLU A 11 8.82 23.92 28.94
N THR A 12 8.58 22.64 28.64
CA THR A 12 7.79 22.21 27.48
C THR A 12 6.36 22.73 27.57
N ALA A 13 5.73 22.64 28.75
CA ALA A 13 4.39 23.15 28.96
C ALA A 13 4.31 24.69 28.85
N ALA A 14 5.31 25.40 29.38
CA ALA A 14 5.41 26.86 29.25
C ALA A 14 5.59 27.26 27.77
N GLY A 15 6.51 26.62 27.05
CA GLY A 15 6.75 26.86 25.63
C GLY A 15 5.55 26.56 24.74
N ALA A 16 4.75 25.53 25.08
CA ALA A 16 3.50 25.23 24.40
C ALA A 16 2.44 26.33 24.59
N LYS A 17 2.38 26.92 25.79
CA LYS A 17 1.48 28.04 26.10
C LYS A 17 1.90 29.34 25.42
N GLU A 18 3.21 29.58 25.30
CA GLU A 18 3.75 30.77 24.63
C GLU A 18 3.55 30.73 23.10
N ARG A 19 3.55 29.55 22.49
CA ARG A 19 3.41 29.38 21.02
C ARG A 19 2.42 28.27 20.66
N PRO A 20 1.11 28.49 20.89
CA PRO A 20 0.09 27.45 20.75
C PRO A 20 -0.01 26.88 19.33
N LEU A 21 0.20 27.70 18.30
CA LEU A 21 0.19 27.25 16.90
C LEU A 21 1.33 26.26 16.60
N LYS A 22 2.56 26.56 17.05
CA LYS A 22 3.71 25.68 16.83
C LYS A 22 3.55 24.37 17.61
N ALA A 23 3.08 24.46 18.85
CA ALA A 23 2.78 23.29 19.66
C ALA A 23 1.69 22.42 19.02
N GLY A 24 0.63 23.04 18.48
CA GLY A 24 -0.44 22.37 17.76
C GLY A 24 0.08 21.57 16.57
N ILE A 25 0.94 22.15 15.72
CA ILE A 25 1.54 21.47 14.56
C ILE A 25 2.37 20.24 14.98
N VAL A 26 3.19 20.39 16.02
CA VAL A 26 4.04 19.29 16.51
C VAL A 26 3.18 18.17 17.09
N LEU A 27 2.18 18.50 17.91
CA LEU A 27 1.26 17.52 18.48
C LEU A 27 0.41 16.83 17.42
N SER A 28 -0.09 17.55 16.42
CA SER A 28 -0.83 16.95 15.31
C SER A 28 0.05 16.03 14.48
N GLY A 29 1.30 16.42 14.23
CA GLY A 29 2.27 15.58 13.51
C GLY A 29 2.58 14.29 14.26
N LEU A 30 2.83 14.38 15.58
CA LEU A 30 3.03 13.22 16.44
C LEU A 30 1.80 12.31 16.50
N GLY A 31 0.62 12.89 16.63
CA GLY A 31 -0.66 12.16 16.60
C GLY A 31 -0.86 11.43 15.27
N PHE A 32 -0.63 12.12 14.16
CA PHE A 32 -0.72 11.54 12.81
C PHE A 32 0.28 10.39 12.61
N LEU A 33 1.55 10.57 12.98
CA LEU A 33 2.55 9.51 12.86
C LEU A 33 2.23 8.31 13.74
N THR A 34 1.71 8.54 14.95
CA THR A 34 1.28 7.47 15.86
C THR A 34 0.09 6.71 15.27
N TYR A 35 -0.86 7.42 14.69
CA TYR A 35 -2.01 6.84 14.00
C TYR A 35 -1.57 6.05 12.76
N ALA A 36 -0.72 6.62 11.91
CA ALA A 36 -0.17 5.98 10.72
C ALA A 36 0.60 4.71 11.08
N TYR A 37 1.43 4.74 12.12
CA TYR A 37 2.15 3.57 12.62
C TYR A 37 1.19 2.45 13.08
N ARG A 38 0.14 2.81 13.83
CA ARG A 38 -0.81 1.82 14.36
C ARG A 38 -1.72 1.23 13.28
N THR A 39 -2.02 2.00 12.25
CA THR A 39 -2.90 1.60 11.13
C THR A 39 -2.11 1.10 9.93
N ASN A 40 -0.80 0.92 10.04
CA ASN A 40 0.01 0.47 8.92
C ASN A 40 -0.29 -1.00 8.61
N PRO A 41 -0.77 -1.34 7.39
CA PRO A 41 -1.21 -2.70 7.08
C PRO A 41 -0.04 -3.69 7.12
N THR A 42 -0.28 -4.81 7.81
CA THR A 42 0.62 -5.96 7.91
C THR A 42 0.48 -6.90 6.70
N GLU A 43 1.41 -7.84 6.56
CA GLU A 43 1.35 -8.86 5.49
C GLU A 43 0.09 -9.75 5.61
N LEU A 44 -0.30 -10.11 6.84
CA LEU A 44 -1.51 -10.92 7.05
C LEU A 44 -2.77 -10.15 6.64
N GLU A 45 -2.91 -8.90 7.09
CA GLU A 45 -4.03 -8.03 6.70
C GLU A 45 -4.08 -7.79 5.19
N MET A 46 -2.92 -7.75 4.51
CA MET A 46 -2.86 -7.67 3.05
C MET A 46 -3.42 -8.93 2.38
N LEU A 47 -3.09 -10.12 2.88
CA LEU A 47 -3.61 -11.37 2.35
C LEU A 47 -5.13 -11.49 2.58
N ASP A 48 -5.59 -11.14 3.78
CA ASP A 48 -7.02 -11.12 4.11
C ASP A 48 -7.76 -10.13 3.20
N TYR A 49 -7.23 -8.92 3.03
CA TYR A 49 -7.77 -7.90 2.14
C TYR A 49 -7.89 -8.41 0.69
N LEU A 50 -6.86 -9.06 0.14
CA LEU A 50 -6.94 -9.62 -1.23
C LEU A 50 -7.96 -10.75 -1.33
N CYS A 51 -8.12 -11.56 -0.28
CA CYS A 51 -9.14 -12.59 -0.21
C CYS A 51 -10.55 -11.99 -0.25
N GLU A 52 -10.80 -10.95 0.56
CA GLU A 52 -12.08 -10.22 0.58
C GLU A 52 -12.40 -9.60 -0.77
N ARG A 53 -11.42 -8.96 -1.41
CA ARG A 53 -11.55 -8.39 -2.77
C ARG A 53 -11.89 -9.46 -3.81
N ARG A 54 -11.28 -10.64 -3.72
CA ARG A 54 -11.63 -11.78 -4.60
C ARG A 54 -13.06 -12.25 -4.34
N GLN A 55 -13.47 -12.33 -3.08
CA GLN A 55 -14.84 -12.71 -2.74
C GLN A 55 -15.87 -11.72 -3.30
N GLN A 56 -15.58 -10.41 -3.28
CA GLN A 56 -16.43 -9.39 -3.91
C GLN A 56 -16.58 -9.61 -5.42
N MET A 57 -15.48 -9.88 -6.12
CA MET A 57 -15.52 -10.17 -7.56
C MET A 57 -16.33 -11.41 -7.91
N VAL A 58 -16.28 -12.47 -7.07
CA VAL A 58 -17.04 -13.71 -7.28
C VAL A 58 -18.56 -13.49 -7.22
N LEU A 59 -19.02 -12.46 -6.50
CA LEU A 59 -20.45 -12.13 -6.40
C LEU A 59 -20.99 -11.44 -7.65
N VAL A 60 -20.12 -10.87 -8.48
CA VAL A 60 -20.48 -10.17 -9.70
C VAL A 60 -20.36 -11.13 -10.89
N PRO A 61 -21.32 -11.17 -11.83
CA PRO A 61 -21.17 -11.95 -13.06
C PRO A 61 -19.94 -11.51 -13.85
N ASN A 62 -19.23 -12.47 -14.45
CA ASN A 62 -18.02 -12.19 -15.23
C ASN A 62 -18.25 -11.22 -16.40
N THR A 63 -19.48 -11.07 -16.91
CA THR A 63 -19.83 -10.12 -17.98
C THR A 63 -19.76 -8.67 -17.52
N GLU A 64 -19.98 -8.41 -16.23
CA GLU A 64 -20.01 -7.08 -15.64
C GLU A 64 -18.68 -6.70 -14.98
N HIS A 65 -17.69 -7.59 -15.01
CA HIS A 65 -16.40 -7.32 -14.38
C HIS A 65 -15.67 -6.19 -15.09
N ASN A 66 -15.20 -5.22 -14.31
CA ASN A 66 -14.29 -4.23 -14.83
C ASN A 66 -12.96 -4.89 -15.24
N PRO A 67 -12.50 -4.72 -16.50
CA PRO A 67 -11.28 -5.34 -16.99
C PRO A 67 -10.03 -4.85 -16.22
N THR A 68 -10.03 -3.60 -15.76
CA THR A 68 -8.92 -3.03 -14.98
C THR A 68 -8.84 -3.69 -13.62
N THR A 69 -9.95 -3.81 -12.89
CA THR A 69 -9.98 -4.48 -11.59
C THR A 69 -9.57 -5.93 -11.70
N THR A 70 -10.11 -6.63 -12.70
CA THR A 70 -9.77 -8.03 -12.97
C THR A 70 -8.28 -8.21 -13.22
N LYS A 71 -7.67 -7.34 -14.04
CA LYS A 71 -6.23 -7.36 -14.31
C LYS A 71 -5.40 -7.13 -13.05
N GLU A 72 -5.77 -6.15 -12.24
CA GLU A 72 -5.08 -5.82 -10.99
C GLU A 72 -5.15 -6.98 -9.98
N LEU A 73 -6.31 -7.63 -9.85
CA LEU A 73 -6.48 -8.77 -8.94
C LEU A 73 -5.72 -10.01 -9.43
N VAL A 74 -5.89 -10.37 -10.71
CA VAL A 74 -5.22 -11.54 -11.32
C VAL A 74 -3.71 -11.39 -11.31
N SER A 75 -3.17 -10.20 -11.58
CA SER A 75 -1.72 -9.97 -11.55
C SER A 75 -1.13 -10.15 -10.16
N ARG A 76 -1.81 -9.67 -9.10
CA ARG A 76 -1.39 -9.89 -7.70
C ARG A 76 -1.50 -11.36 -7.30
N ASP A 77 -2.57 -12.04 -7.70
CA ASP A 77 -2.74 -13.48 -7.47
C ASP A 77 -1.62 -14.30 -8.12
N PHE A 78 -1.25 -13.93 -9.34
CA PHE A 78 -0.14 -14.55 -10.03
C PHE A 78 1.18 -14.33 -9.29
N LEU A 79 1.48 -13.09 -8.87
CA LEU A 79 2.69 -12.78 -8.09
C LEU A 79 2.73 -13.50 -6.74
N LEU A 80 1.60 -13.60 -6.04
CA LEU A 80 1.48 -14.35 -4.79
C LEU A 80 1.71 -15.85 -4.99
N SER A 81 1.07 -16.45 -6.00
CA SER A 81 1.22 -17.89 -6.30
C SER A 81 2.68 -18.26 -6.60
N GLN A 82 3.43 -17.33 -7.19
CA GLN A 82 4.85 -17.49 -7.50
C GLN A 82 5.79 -17.08 -6.35
N LYS A 83 5.27 -16.60 -5.21
CA LYS A 83 6.03 -15.99 -4.10
C LYS A 83 6.96 -14.86 -4.56
N ARG A 84 6.45 -14.05 -5.49
CA ARG A 84 7.12 -12.88 -6.08
C ARG A 84 6.53 -11.57 -5.59
N LEU A 85 5.43 -11.58 -4.86
CA LEU A 85 4.94 -10.38 -4.18
C LEU A 85 5.63 -10.26 -2.81
N HIS A 86 6.19 -9.09 -2.52
CA HIS A 86 6.93 -8.83 -1.29
C HIS A 86 6.31 -7.65 -0.54
N HIS A 87 6.00 -7.86 0.73
CA HIS A 87 5.56 -6.81 1.65
C HIS A 87 6.77 -6.20 2.37
N TYR A 88 6.83 -4.87 2.37
CA TYR A 88 7.85 -4.09 3.07
C TYR A 88 7.16 -3.11 4.02
N ASN A 89 7.39 -3.25 5.32
CA ASN A 89 6.89 -2.33 6.34
C ASN A 89 7.91 -1.19 6.58
N LEU A 90 7.50 0.06 6.32
CA LEU A 90 8.28 1.29 6.48
C LEU A 90 7.79 2.14 7.66
N TRP A 91 7.33 1.46 8.71
CA TRP A 91 6.77 1.97 9.98
C TRP A 91 5.44 2.72 9.82
N PHE A 92 5.37 3.77 9.00
CA PHE A 92 4.17 4.60 8.84
C PHE A 92 3.33 4.22 7.62
N PHE A 93 3.91 3.42 6.72
CA PHE A 93 3.28 2.89 5.53
C PHE A 93 3.96 1.56 5.15
N SER A 94 3.35 0.84 4.23
CA SER A 94 3.81 -0.43 3.69
C SER A 94 3.86 -0.35 2.17
N LEU A 95 4.78 -1.09 1.57
CA LEU A 95 4.88 -1.24 0.12
C LEU A 95 4.66 -2.70 -0.26
N LEU A 96 3.93 -2.91 -1.34
CA LEU A 96 3.94 -4.16 -2.07
C LEU A 96 4.82 -4.00 -3.30
N VAL A 97 5.76 -4.92 -3.48
CA VAL A 97 6.73 -4.86 -4.56
C VAL A 97 6.77 -6.21 -5.26
N ALA A 98 6.75 -6.19 -6.59
CA ALA A 98 6.95 -7.36 -7.42
C ALA A 98 8.44 -7.69 -7.56
N GLY A 99 8.82 -8.93 -7.31
CA GLY A 99 10.12 -9.48 -7.64
C GLY A 99 10.11 -10.13 -9.02
N ASP A 100 11.23 -10.09 -9.74
CA ASP A 100 11.39 -10.79 -11.02
C ASP A 100 11.42 -12.31 -10.84
N TYR A 101 11.93 -12.77 -9.70
CA TYR A 101 12.08 -14.18 -9.38
C TYR A 101 11.63 -14.49 -7.96
N ASN A 102 11.22 -15.74 -7.72
CA ASN A 102 11.00 -16.25 -6.37
C ASN A 102 12.32 -16.25 -5.59
N LYS A 103 12.30 -15.82 -4.33
CA LYS A 103 13.49 -15.79 -3.44
C LYS A 103 14.21 -17.15 -3.32
N ASN A 104 13.51 -18.25 -3.53
CA ASN A 104 14.08 -19.61 -3.46
C ASN A 104 14.65 -20.12 -4.79
N LEU A 105 14.48 -19.38 -5.89
CA LEU A 105 14.90 -19.79 -7.22
C LEU A 105 16.40 -19.50 -7.42
N ARG A 106 17.18 -20.54 -7.70
CA ARG A 106 18.65 -20.47 -7.89
C ARG A 106 19.08 -20.73 -9.33
N ILE A 107 18.45 -20.05 -10.29
CA ILE A 107 18.88 -20.08 -11.69
C ILE A 107 19.95 -19.02 -11.94
N TYR A 108 20.78 -19.20 -12.97
CA TYR A 108 21.85 -18.26 -13.29
C TYR A 108 21.36 -16.80 -13.35
N SER A 109 20.23 -16.56 -14.04
CA SER A 109 19.66 -15.22 -14.19
C SER A 109 19.17 -14.58 -12.89
N SER A 110 18.90 -15.36 -11.83
CA SER A 110 18.50 -14.82 -10.53
C SER A 110 19.71 -14.53 -9.62
N GLN A 111 20.86 -15.13 -9.90
CA GLN A 111 22.06 -15.02 -9.08
C GLN A 111 23.07 -13.99 -9.61
N ASP A 112 23.15 -13.81 -10.93
CA ASP A 112 24.12 -12.90 -11.55
C ASP A 112 23.84 -11.44 -11.16
N SER A 113 24.79 -10.81 -10.46
CA SER A 113 24.70 -9.42 -10.03
C SER A 113 24.76 -8.44 -11.20
N ASN A 114 25.35 -8.84 -12.33
CA ASN A 114 25.46 -7.97 -13.51
C ASN A 114 24.13 -7.85 -14.27
N LEU A 115 23.20 -8.77 -14.04
CA LEU A 115 21.86 -8.73 -14.61
C LEU A 115 20.87 -7.95 -13.73
N LYS A 116 21.25 -7.61 -12.50
CA LYS A 116 20.41 -6.86 -11.57
C LYS A 116 20.64 -5.38 -11.73
N ASP A 117 19.55 -4.65 -11.84
CA ASP A 117 19.58 -3.20 -11.76
C ASP A 117 19.98 -2.74 -10.35
N TRP A 118 20.20 -1.43 -10.21
CA TRP A 118 20.43 -0.83 -8.91
C TRP A 118 19.22 -1.09 -7.97
N PRO A 119 19.42 -1.53 -6.72
CA PRO A 119 18.31 -1.98 -5.86
C PRO A 119 17.19 -0.95 -5.67
N TRP A 120 17.56 0.34 -5.64
CA TRP A 120 16.58 1.41 -5.53
C TRP A 120 15.77 1.60 -6.82
N THR A 121 16.39 1.50 -7.99
CA THR A 121 15.66 1.62 -9.27
C THR A 121 14.72 0.44 -9.48
N GLU A 122 15.15 -0.76 -9.11
CA GLU A 122 14.32 -1.96 -9.15
C GLU A 122 13.12 -1.83 -8.20
N LEU A 123 13.35 -1.37 -6.96
CA LEU A 123 12.29 -1.14 -5.98
C LEU A 123 11.22 -0.18 -6.50
N TRP A 124 11.61 1.02 -6.96
CA TRP A 124 10.66 2.06 -7.41
C TRP A 124 9.89 1.66 -8.67
N ARG A 125 10.54 0.93 -9.59
CA ARG A 125 9.89 0.44 -10.82
C ARG A 125 8.88 -0.67 -10.54
N ASN A 126 9.13 -1.48 -9.53
CA ASN A 126 8.36 -2.69 -9.26
C ASN A 126 7.35 -2.52 -8.12
N ILE A 127 7.06 -1.29 -7.67
CA ILE A 127 5.99 -1.05 -6.71
C ILE A 127 4.66 -1.47 -7.34
N VAL A 128 3.90 -2.29 -6.62
CA VAL A 128 2.58 -2.82 -6.99
C VAL A 128 1.47 -2.13 -6.21
N ASP A 129 1.73 -1.72 -4.97
CA ASP A 129 0.77 -0.98 -4.17
C ASP A 129 1.45 -0.26 -3.01
N VAL A 130 0.76 0.77 -2.51
CA VAL A 130 1.13 1.52 -1.31
C VAL A 130 0.04 1.32 -0.27
N GLY A 131 0.41 0.81 0.89
CA GLY A 131 -0.47 0.62 2.03
C GLY A 131 -0.24 1.70 3.07
N ALA A 132 -1.24 2.49 3.42
CA ALA A 132 -1.14 3.41 4.55
C ALA A 132 -2.54 3.71 5.12
N LEU A 133 -2.59 4.07 6.41
CA LEU A 133 -3.86 4.42 7.08
C LEU A 133 -4.92 3.31 6.98
N GLY A 134 -4.51 2.04 7.06
CA GLY A 134 -5.37 0.87 7.02
C GLY A 134 -5.91 0.50 5.65
N LYS A 135 -5.38 1.08 4.57
CA LYS A 135 -5.87 0.88 3.20
C LYS A 135 -4.74 0.63 2.20
N TRP A 136 -5.09 -0.01 1.09
CA TRP A 136 -4.22 -0.22 -0.08
C TRP A 136 -4.71 0.68 -1.21
N TYR A 137 -3.96 1.74 -1.52
CA TYR A 137 -4.47 2.85 -2.32
C TYR A 137 -4.69 2.51 -3.79
N TRP A 138 -3.77 1.76 -4.42
CA TRP A 138 -3.90 1.48 -5.85
C TRP A 138 -4.94 0.39 -6.10
N MET A 139 -4.97 -0.65 -5.26
CA MET A 139 -6.04 -1.65 -5.34
C MET A 139 -7.41 -1.04 -5.03
N ASP A 140 -7.57 -0.23 -3.99
CA ASP A 140 -8.85 0.41 -3.69
C ASP A 140 -9.31 1.31 -4.84
N ASN A 141 -8.39 2.03 -5.48
CA ASN A 141 -8.70 2.84 -6.66
C ASN A 141 -9.13 1.98 -7.85
N ALA A 142 -8.50 0.83 -8.05
CA ALA A 142 -8.92 -0.13 -9.08
C ALA A 142 -10.28 -0.77 -8.77
N PHE A 143 -10.76 -0.72 -7.53
CA PHE A 143 -12.01 -1.35 -7.08
C PHE A 143 -13.23 -0.40 -7.01
N VAL A 144 -13.09 0.89 -7.33
CA VAL A 144 -14.20 1.87 -7.21
C VAL A 144 -15.42 1.47 -8.06
N ASP A 145 -15.19 1.00 -9.29
CA ASP A 145 -16.22 0.62 -10.26
C ASP A 145 -15.99 -0.81 -10.76
N TYR A 146 -15.77 -1.76 -9.83
CA TYR A 146 -15.36 -3.14 -10.16
C TYR A 146 -16.44 -3.96 -10.88
N ASP A 147 -17.70 -3.54 -10.75
CA ASP A 147 -18.91 -4.14 -11.32
C ASP A 147 -19.40 -3.41 -12.58
N ILE A 148 -18.57 -2.53 -13.15
CA ILE A 148 -18.85 -1.84 -14.41
C ILE A 148 -17.88 -2.31 -15.48
N ASN A 149 -18.41 -2.99 -16.50
CA ASN A 149 -17.61 -3.38 -17.66
C ASN A 149 -17.35 -2.19 -18.59
N THR A 150 -16.20 -1.56 -18.40
CA THR A 150 -15.78 -0.41 -19.22
C THR A 150 -15.52 -0.76 -20.68
N ASP A 151 -15.22 -2.01 -21.03
CA ASP A 151 -15.06 -2.42 -22.43
C ASP A 151 -16.40 -2.36 -23.18
N GLU A 152 -17.50 -2.75 -22.54
CA GLU A 152 -18.84 -2.63 -23.12
C GLU A 152 -19.27 -1.17 -23.28
N ILE A 153 -19.01 -0.33 -22.28
CA ILE A 153 -19.31 1.12 -22.35
C ILE A 153 -18.54 1.77 -23.51
N ASN A 154 -17.28 1.39 -23.71
CA ASN A 154 -16.47 1.92 -24.80
C ASN A 154 -17.00 1.54 -26.19
N LEU A 155 -17.83 0.51 -26.32
CA LEU A 155 -18.48 0.15 -27.58
C LEU A 155 -19.74 0.99 -27.87
N LEU A 156 -20.26 1.71 -26.86
CA LEU A 156 -21.43 2.56 -27.03
C LEU A 156 -21.09 3.86 -27.78
N PRO A 157 -22.07 4.47 -28.47
CA PRO A 157 -21.95 5.83 -29.03
C PRO A 157 -21.63 6.89 -27.97
N ASP A 158 -20.94 7.98 -28.34
CA ASP A 158 -20.47 9.02 -27.41
C ASP A 158 -21.58 9.70 -26.59
N ASP A 159 -22.83 9.73 -27.10
CA ASP A 159 -23.99 10.28 -26.40
C ASP A 159 -24.57 9.34 -25.33
N GLN A 160 -24.12 8.09 -25.28
CA GLN A 160 -24.61 7.02 -24.39
C GLN A 160 -23.52 6.46 -23.47
N ARG A 161 -22.29 6.98 -23.58
CA ARG A 161 -21.16 6.65 -22.70
C ARG A 161 -21.26 7.32 -21.34
#